data_AF-A0A0D0X1Y2-F1
#
_entry.id   AF-A0A0D0X1Y2-F1
#
_cell.length_a   1.000
_cell.length_b   1.000
_cell.length_c   1.000
_cell.angle_alpha   90.00
_cell.angle_beta   90.00
_cell.angle_gamma   90.00
#
_symmetry.space_group_name_H-M   'P 1'
#
loop_
_entity.id
_entity.type
_entity.pdbx_description
1 polymer ?
#
loop_
_entity_poly.entity_id
_entity_poly.type
_entity_poly.pdbx_seq_one_letter_code
_entity_poly.pdbx_strand_id
1 'polypeptide(L)'
;MTPEQVAAASKPLVLGLGAAFTRCPATLRRAGRLGIPGWAFHVAGRAGVLGDVRVATVTAALGFVAPDAVADGWDAAARVLRPPEVAAAYLAECCRWGIEHLAAMAGVTRLATLLHRVADAADASAMPLFAAWRATPPPADSPAARAAVGLLLLREHVIGACLLASRAGGLTPLESVLSGPDGESAALACGWPPPYPPAGPLVRRRLWADAVTDRLTSVGFRALTPAEGTELLDLLTSAHTLVQGRAPS
;
A
#
# COMPACT_ATOMS: atom_id res chain seq x y z
N MET A 1 22.35 -7.75 7.26
CA MET A 1 21.85 -6.89 6.17
C MET A 1 21.80 -5.45 6.64
N THR A 2 22.04 -4.48 5.76
CA THR A 2 21.83 -3.06 6.09
C THR A 2 20.34 -2.70 6.02
N PRO A 3 19.88 -1.62 6.68
CA PRO A 3 18.50 -1.17 6.60
C PRO A 3 18.01 -0.93 5.16
N GLU A 4 18.87 -0.39 4.30
CA GLU A 4 18.57 -0.17 2.88
C GLU A 4 18.37 -1.49 2.13
N GLN A 5 19.18 -2.52 2.40
CA GLN A 5 19.01 -3.84 1.80
C GLN A 5 17.69 -4.50 2.22
N VAL A 6 17.30 -4.35 3.50
CA VAL A 6 16.02 -4.89 4.01
C VAL A 6 14.84 -4.12 3.40
N ALA A 7 14.94 -2.80 3.29
CA ALA A 7 13.91 -1.96 2.66
C ALA A 7 13.70 -2.37 1.18
N ALA A 8 14.78 -2.47 0.41
CA ALA A 8 14.72 -2.86 -1.00
C ALA A 8 14.14 -4.27 -1.18
N ALA A 9 14.55 -5.24 -0.35
CA ALA A 9 14.10 -6.63 -0.44
C ALA A 9 12.65 -6.84 0.05
N SER A 10 12.20 -6.08 1.06
CA SER A 10 10.84 -6.19 1.60
C SER A 10 9.79 -5.51 0.71
N LYS A 11 10.17 -4.45 -0.01
CA LYS A 11 9.30 -3.67 -0.91
C LYS A 11 8.41 -4.53 -1.82
N PRO A 12 8.93 -5.44 -2.67
CA PRO A 12 8.08 -6.26 -3.54
C PRO A 12 7.13 -7.19 -2.76
N LEU A 13 7.57 -7.73 -1.62
CA LEU A 13 6.75 -8.62 -0.78
C LEU A 13 5.57 -7.87 -0.15
N VAL A 14 5.83 -6.70 0.42
CA VAL A 14 4.82 -5.82 1.03
C VAL A 14 3.82 -5.33 -0.02
N LEU A 15 4.29 -4.84 -1.16
CA LEU A 15 3.41 -4.40 -2.26
C LEU A 15 2.57 -5.55 -2.81
N GLY A 16 3.16 -6.74 -2.99
CA GLY A 16 2.47 -7.93 -3.47
C GLY A 16 1.39 -8.44 -2.50
N LEU A 17 1.69 -8.51 -1.20
CA LEU A 17 0.71 -8.87 -0.17
C LEU A 17 -0.42 -7.84 -0.07
N GLY A 18 -0.08 -6.56 -0.17
CA GLY A 18 -1.07 -5.48 -0.26
C GLY A 18 -1.99 -5.63 -1.46
N ALA A 19 -1.44 -5.94 -2.64
CA ALA A 19 -2.23 -6.17 -3.85
C ALA A 19 -3.13 -7.40 -3.72
N ALA A 20 -2.67 -8.47 -3.05
CA ALA A 20 -3.48 -9.65 -2.75
C ALA A 20 -4.69 -9.32 -1.87
N PHE A 21 -4.51 -8.47 -0.84
CA PHE A 21 -5.62 -7.95 -0.05
C PHE A 21 -6.60 -7.11 -0.90
N THR A 22 -6.10 -6.12 -1.65
CA THR A 22 -6.98 -5.22 -2.41
C THR A 22 -7.76 -5.89 -3.53
N ARG A 23 -7.23 -7.00 -4.08
CA ARG A 23 -7.89 -7.79 -5.13
C ARG A 23 -8.68 -8.98 -4.60
N CYS A 24 -8.69 -9.21 -3.27
CA CYS A 24 -9.39 -10.34 -2.68
C CYS A 24 -10.89 -10.29 -3.00
N PRO A 25 -11.46 -11.33 -3.65
CA PRO A 25 -12.89 -11.35 -3.99
C PRO A 25 -13.80 -11.22 -2.77
N ALA A 26 -13.41 -11.76 -1.61
CA ALA A 26 -14.19 -11.64 -0.38
C ALA A 26 -14.26 -10.18 0.10
N THR A 27 -13.14 -9.45 0.03
CA THR A 27 -13.06 -8.01 0.35
C THR A 27 -13.97 -7.20 -0.58
N LEU A 28 -13.89 -7.44 -1.89
CA LEU A 28 -14.72 -6.72 -2.87
C LEU A 28 -16.20 -7.04 -2.74
N ARG A 29 -16.57 -8.30 -2.47
CA ARG A 29 -17.96 -8.68 -2.17
C ARG A 29 -18.49 -7.97 -0.94
N ARG A 30 -17.65 -7.78 0.09
CA ARG A 30 -18.09 -7.09 1.32
C ARG A 30 -18.28 -5.59 1.07
N ALA A 31 -17.39 -4.95 0.31
CA ALA A 31 -17.60 -3.58 -0.16
C ALA A 31 -18.94 -3.45 -0.93
N GLY A 32 -19.23 -4.39 -1.82
CA GLY A 32 -20.51 -4.44 -2.55
C GLY A 32 -21.74 -4.56 -1.64
N ARG A 33 -21.65 -5.29 -0.52
CA ARG A 33 -22.74 -5.37 0.48
C ARG A 33 -22.98 -4.05 1.21
N LEU A 34 -21.99 -3.16 1.25
CA LEU A 34 -22.13 -1.79 1.75
C LEU A 34 -22.67 -0.83 0.68
N GLY A 35 -22.93 -1.31 -0.54
CA GLY A 35 -23.32 -0.47 -1.69
C GLY A 35 -22.15 0.26 -2.34
N ILE A 36 -20.90 -0.04 -1.97
CA ILE A 36 -19.71 0.64 -2.47
C ILE A 36 -19.12 -0.15 -3.64
N PRO A 37 -19.01 0.44 -4.85
CA PRO A 37 -18.30 -0.18 -5.97
C PRO A 37 -16.84 -0.50 -5.62
N GLY A 38 -16.27 -1.57 -6.19
CA GLY A 38 -14.89 -1.99 -5.88
C GLY A 38 -13.85 -0.88 -6.11
N TRP A 39 -13.99 -0.11 -7.19
CA TRP A 39 -13.12 1.04 -7.46
C TRP A 39 -13.26 2.16 -6.42
N ALA A 40 -14.49 2.50 -6.05
CA ALA A 40 -14.78 3.48 -5.01
C ALA A 40 -14.21 3.03 -3.65
N PHE A 41 -14.27 1.74 -3.34
CA PHE A 41 -13.65 1.16 -2.15
C PHE A 41 -12.12 1.19 -2.20
N HIS A 42 -11.50 1.04 -3.38
CA HIS A 42 -10.06 1.22 -3.55
C HIS A 42 -9.62 2.66 -3.23
N VAL A 43 -10.34 3.65 -3.77
CA VAL A 43 -10.01 5.08 -3.62
C VAL A 43 -10.33 5.56 -2.19
N ALA A 44 -11.60 5.53 -1.80
CA ALA A 44 -12.06 6.05 -0.52
C ALA A 44 -11.67 5.16 0.66
N GLY A 45 -11.53 3.85 0.45
CA GLY A 45 -11.02 2.95 1.49
C GLY A 45 -9.59 3.27 1.88
N ARG A 46 -8.74 3.68 0.94
CA ARG A 46 -7.36 4.11 1.21
C ARG A 46 -7.26 5.54 1.73
N ALA A 47 -7.99 6.47 1.12
CA ALA A 47 -7.83 7.89 1.37
C ALA A 47 -8.80 8.47 2.42
N GLY A 48 -9.86 7.74 2.77
CA GLY A 48 -10.86 8.20 3.75
C GLY A 48 -10.30 8.43 5.15
N VAL A 49 -9.13 7.83 5.46
CA VAL A 49 -8.40 8.06 6.71
C VAL A 49 -7.90 9.52 6.85
N LEU A 50 -7.81 10.26 5.72
CA LEU A 50 -7.46 11.68 5.71
C LEU A 50 -8.61 12.58 6.22
N GLY A 51 -9.81 12.02 6.42
CA GLY A 51 -11.00 12.76 6.78
C GLY A 51 -11.82 13.21 5.57
N ASP A 52 -12.73 14.14 5.81
CA ASP A 52 -13.58 14.76 4.79
C ASP A 52 -12.81 15.89 4.07
N VAL A 53 -11.86 15.48 3.23
CA VAL A 53 -11.02 16.38 2.43
C VAL A 53 -11.56 16.53 1.01
N ARG A 54 -11.17 17.62 0.35
CA ARG A 54 -11.51 17.83 -1.07
C ARG A 54 -10.88 16.76 -1.95
N VAL A 55 -11.57 16.37 -3.02
CA VAL A 55 -11.07 15.39 -4.01
C VAL A 55 -9.66 15.69 -4.52
N ALA A 56 -9.33 16.97 -4.75
CA ALA A 56 -7.98 17.37 -5.17
C ALA A 56 -6.88 16.98 -4.15
N THR A 57 -7.19 16.99 -2.85
CA THR A 57 -6.29 16.51 -1.80
C THR A 57 -6.13 15.00 -1.86
N VAL A 58 -7.21 14.28 -2.14
CA VAL A 58 -7.19 12.81 -2.35
C VAL A 58 -6.34 12.45 -3.57
N THR A 59 -6.52 13.15 -4.68
CA THR A 59 -5.73 12.98 -5.91
C THR A 59 -4.25 13.21 -5.64
N ALA A 60 -3.90 14.29 -4.92
CA ALA A 60 -2.52 14.60 -4.56
C ALA A 60 -1.90 13.51 -3.66
N ALA A 61 -2.69 12.95 -2.74
CA ALA A 61 -2.21 11.94 -1.80
C ALA A 61 -2.05 10.54 -2.44
N LEU A 62 -2.98 10.12 -3.32
CA LEU A 62 -2.90 8.85 -4.03
C LEU A 62 -1.83 8.88 -5.13
N GLY A 63 -1.64 10.06 -5.76
CA GLY A 63 -0.54 10.40 -6.64
C GLY A 63 -0.54 9.67 -7.98
N PHE A 64 -0.52 8.34 -7.98
CA PHE A 64 -0.38 7.48 -9.15
C PHE A 64 -1.70 7.15 -9.87
N VAL A 65 -2.83 7.38 -9.21
CA VAL A 65 -4.17 7.17 -9.80
C VAL A 65 -4.57 8.39 -10.61
N ALA A 66 -5.14 8.18 -11.80
CA ALA A 66 -5.59 9.27 -12.67
C ALA A 66 -6.58 10.18 -11.93
N PRO A 67 -6.48 11.52 -12.08
CA PRO A 67 -7.34 12.47 -11.35
C PRO A 67 -8.84 12.19 -11.51
N ASP A 68 -9.30 11.94 -12.73
CA ASP A 68 -10.72 11.66 -13.00
C ASP A 68 -11.16 10.34 -12.36
N ALA A 69 -10.31 9.32 -12.40
CA ALA A 69 -10.59 8.05 -11.76
C ALA A 69 -10.63 8.18 -10.21
N VAL A 70 -9.80 9.06 -9.62
CA VAL A 70 -9.91 9.41 -8.19
C VAL A 70 -11.24 10.09 -7.92
N ALA A 71 -11.65 11.05 -8.74
CA ALA A 71 -12.92 11.77 -8.56
C ALA A 71 -14.12 10.83 -8.62
N ASP A 72 -14.17 9.97 -9.64
CA ASP A 72 -15.23 8.97 -9.80
C ASP A 72 -15.33 8.04 -8.58
N GLY A 73 -14.18 7.54 -8.10
CA GLY A 73 -14.14 6.64 -6.95
C GLY A 73 -14.51 7.34 -5.63
N TRP A 74 -14.03 8.57 -5.42
CA TRP A 74 -14.30 9.34 -4.22
C TRP A 74 -15.77 9.75 -4.13
N ASP A 75 -16.33 10.30 -5.21
CA ASP A 75 -17.72 10.76 -5.26
C ASP A 75 -18.69 9.58 -5.19
N ALA A 76 -18.38 8.45 -5.83
CA ALA A 76 -19.21 7.25 -5.73
C ALA A 76 -19.27 6.71 -4.29
N ALA A 77 -18.16 6.70 -3.56
CA ALA A 77 -18.14 6.29 -2.16
C ALA A 77 -18.91 7.27 -1.27
N ALA A 78 -18.69 8.59 -1.46
CA ALA A 78 -19.30 9.65 -0.66
C ALA A 78 -20.85 9.70 -0.76
N ARG A 79 -21.44 9.17 -1.85
CA ARG A 79 -22.90 9.00 -1.97
C ARG A 79 -23.47 7.90 -1.07
N VAL A 80 -22.62 7.02 -0.55
CA VAL A 80 -23.01 5.82 0.19
C VAL A 80 -22.64 5.96 1.66
N LEU A 81 -21.39 6.32 1.96
CA LEU A 81 -20.86 6.49 3.30
C LEU A 81 -19.88 7.67 3.35
N ARG A 82 -19.69 8.27 4.53
CA ARG A 82 -18.67 9.31 4.71
C ARG A 82 -17.27 8.69 4.56
N PRO A 83 -16.27 9.42 4.03
CA PRO A 83 -14.94 8.84 3.80
C PRO A 83 -14.29 8.15 5.01
N PRO A 84 -14.37 8.69 6.25
CA PRO A 84 -13.86 8.00 7.43
C PRO A 84 -14.53 6.65 7.70
N GLU A 85 -15.82 6.51 7.38
CA GLU A 85 -16.58 5.27 7.55
C GLU A 85 -16.14 4.22 6.52
N VAL A 86 -15.82 4.66 5.29
CA VAL A 86 -15.26 3.79 4.25
C VAL A 86 -13.87 3.32 4.65
N ALA A 87 -13.02 4.19 5.20
CA ALA A 87 -11.70 3.81 5.71
C ALA A 87 -11.80 2.83 6.90
N ALA A 88 -12.75 3.03 7.81
CA ALA A 88 -13.00 2.08 8.90
C ALA A 88 -13.43 0.70 8.37
N ALA A 89 -14.32 0.65 7.36
CA ALA A 89 -14.68 -0.59 6.69
C ALA A 89 -13.49 -1.24 5.97
N TYR A 90 -12.63 -0.45 5.34
CA TYR A 90 -11.39 -0.92 4.71
C TYR A 90 -10.42 -1.55 5.71
N LEU A 91 -10.24 -0.92 6.88
CA LEU A 91 -9.43 -1.46 7.97
C LEU A 91 -10.01 -2.77 8.53
N ALA A 92 -11.33 -2.82 8.73
CA ALA A 92 -12.01 -4.04 9.18
C ALA A 92 -11.80 -5.20 8.20
N GLU A 93 -11.90 -4.93 6.89
CA GLU A 93 -11.62 -5.92 5.85
C GLU A 93 -10.15 -6.33 5.79
N CYS A 94 -9.21 -5.41 6.06
CA CYS A 94 -7.79 -5.73 6.20
C CYS A 94 -7.55 -6.70 7.36
N CYS A 95 -8.15 -6.45 8.52
CA CYS A 95 -8.09 -7.33 9.69
C CYS A 95 -8.68 -8.71 9.38
N ARG A 96 -9.87 -8.76 8.77
CA ARG A 96 -10.54 -10.01 8.37
C ARG A 96 -9.67 -10.80 7.39
N TRP A 97 -9.13 -10.13 6.37
CA TRP A 97 -8.23 -10.74 5.39
C TRP A 97 -7.00 -11.34 6.07
N GLY A 98 -6.40 -10.62 7.02
CA GLY A 98 -5.29 -11.11 7.84
C GLY A 98 -5.65 -12.39 8.60
N ILE A 99 -6.79 -12.41 9.30
CA ILE A 99 -7.26 -13.59 10.04
C ILE A 99 -7.42 -14.80 9.11
N GLU A 100 -8.05 -14.60 7.94
CA GLU A 100 -8.29 -15.69 6.99
C GLU A 100 -6.98 -16.22 6.35
N HIS A 101 -6.07 -15.31 5.99
CA HIS A 101 -4.92 -15.67 5.15
C HIS A 101 -3.64 -15.92 5.94
N LEU A 102 -3.48 -15.32 7.13
CA LEU A 102 -2.23 -15.33 7.89
C LEU A 102 -2.34 -16.05 9.24
N ALA A 103 -3.54 -16.40 9.75
CA ALA A 103 -3.67 -17.03 11.07
C ALA A 103 -2.93 -18.37 11.21
N ALA A 104 -2.82 -19.14 10.12
CA ALA A 104 -2.11 -20.42 10.10
C ALA A 104 -0.58 -20.28 9.90
N MET A 105 -0.07 -19.06 9.73
CA MET A 105 1.34 -18.81 9.51
C MET A 105 2.14 -18.96 10.81
N ALA A 106 3.11 -19.88 10.82
CA ALA A 106 4.10 -19.93 11.89
C ALA A 106 4.85 -18.60 11.99
N GLY A 107 4.94 -18.03 13.19
CA GLY A 107 5.60 -16.75 13.41
C GLY A 107 4.77 -15.49 13.09
N VAL A 108 3.46 -15.59 12.85
CA VAL A 108 2.60 -14.42 12.56
C VAL A 108 2.67 -13.33 13.64
N THR A 109 2.74 -13.71 14.92
CA THR A 109 2.92 -12.76 16.04
C THR A 109 4.25 -12.01 15.94
N ARG A 110 5.32 -12.70 15.52
CA ARG A 110 6.64 -12.13 15.35
C ARG A 110 6.69 -11.20 14.13
N LEU A 111 6.06 -11.62 13.02
CA LEU A 111 5.87 -10.78 11.84
C LEU A 111 5.15 -9.49 12.22
N ALA A 112 4.00 -9.57 12.90
CA ALA A 112 3.27 -8.39 13.35
C ALA A 112 4.14 -7.45 14.21
N THR A 113 4.91 -8.02 15.15
CA THR A 113 5.82 -7.25 16.01
C THR A 113 6.87 -6.48 15.21
N LEU A 114 7.52 -7.14 14.24
CA LEU A 114 8.57 -6.51 13.43
C LEU A 114 7.99 -5.44 12.48
N LEU A 115 6.86 -5.72 11.82
CA LEU A 115 6.20 -4.76 10.92
C LEU A 115 5.81 -3.47 11.66
N HIS A 116 5.18 -3.60 12.84
CA HIS A 116 4.77 -2.44 13.64
C HIS A 116 5.97 -1.66 14.15
N ARG A 117 7.04 -2.34 14.60
CA ARG A 117 8.27 -1.65 15.02
C ARG A 117 8.89 -0.80 13.90
N VAL A 118 8.90 -1.31 12.67
CA VAL A 118 9.38 -0.55 11.51
C VAL A 118 8.45 0.61 11.19
N ALA A 119 7.13 0.40 11.23
CA ALA A 119 6.14 1.45 10.96
C ALA A 119 6.19 2.59 12.00
N ASP A 120 6.37 2.26 13.28
CA ASP A 120 6.49 3.24 14.36
C ASP A 120 7.76 4.09 14.21
N ALA A 121 8.87 3.48 13.76
CA ALA A 121 10.15 4.17 13.56
C ALA A 121 10.28 4.92 12.22
N ALA A 122 9.36 4.70 11.27
CA ALA A 122 9.43 5.30 9.95
C ALA A 122 9.16 6.81 9.95
N ASP A 123 9.77 7.55 9.02
CA ASP A 123 9.46 8.96 8.80
C ASP A 123 8.20 9.09 7.94
N ALA A 124 7.26 9.92 8.37
CA ALA A 124 6.00 10.14 7.65
C ALA A 124 5.97 11.47 6.87
N SER A 125 7.05 12.24 6.89
CA SER A 125 7.16 13.52 6.21
C SER A 125 6.84 13.39 4.73
N ALA A 126 5.94 14.25 4.24
CA ALA A 126 5.39 14.21 2.89
C ALA A 126 4.64 12.91 2.50
N MET A 127 4.26 12.08 3.46
CA MET A 127 3.51 10.82 3.25
C MET A 127 2.20 10.81 4.06
N PRO A 128 1.22 11.66 3.70
CA PRO A 128 0.04 11.91 4.53
C PRO A 128 -0.84 10.66 4.73
N LEU A 129 -0.95 9.77 3.73
CA LEU A 129 -1.70 8.52 3.87
C LEU A 129 -1.08 7.62 4.94
N PHE A 130 0.24 7.42 4.89
CA PHE A 130 0.96 6.66 5.90
C PHE A 130 0.81 7.30 7.29
N ALA A 131 0.99 8.62 7.39
CA ALA A 131 0.83 9.35 8.64
C ALA A 131 -0.56 9.14 9.26
N ALA A 132 -1.61 9.27 8.44
CA ALA A 132 -2.99 9.13 8.88
C ALA A 132 -3.33 7.68 9.26
N TRP A 133 -2.91 6.69 8.47
CA TRP A 133 -3.09 5.28 8.81
C TRP A 133 -2.36 4.88 10.08
N ARG A 134 -1.12 5.34 10.28
CA ARG A 134 -0.37 5.06 11.51
C ARG A 134 -1.02 5.65 12.76
N ALA A 135 -1.78 6.74 12.61
CA ALA A 135 -2.54 7.33 13.71
C ALA A 135 -3.83 6.56 14.05
N THR A 136 -4.24 5.57 13.25
CA THR A 136 -5.41 4.75 13.55
C THR A 136 -5.11 3.76 14.69
N PRO A 137 -6.05 3.54 15.64
CA PRO A 137 -5.82 2.59 16.73
C PRO A 137 -5.52 1.19 16.20
N PRO A 138 -4.48 0.51 16.71
CA PRO A 138 -4.13 -0.83 16.25
C PRO A 138 -5.24 -1.84 16.65
N PRO A 139 -5.49 -2.89 15.83
CA PRO A 139 -6.42 -3.93 16.20
C PRO A 139 -5.89 -4.71 17.41
N ALA A 140 -6.69 -4.86 18.46
CA ALA A 140 -6.24 -5.45 19.73
C ALA A 140 -6.23 -6.99 19.72
N ASP A 141 -7.09 -7.64 18.93
CA ASP A 141 -7.55 -8.99 19.31
C ASP A 141 -6.97 -10.16 18.50
N SER A 142 -6.14 -9.91 17.48
CA SER A 142 -5.56 -10.99 16.66
C SER A 142 -4.16 -10.67 16.12
N PRO A 143 -3.15 -11.54 16.34
CA PRO A 143 -1.84 -11.40 15.72
C PRO A 143 -1.88 -11.33 14.18
N ALA A 144 -2.80 -12.08 13.56
CA ALA A 144 -2.96 -12.10 12.10
C ALA A 144 -3.58 -10.80 11.57
N ALA A 145 -4.55 -10.23 12.29
CA ALA A 145 -5.08 -8.91 11.99
C ALA A 145 -4.00 -7.83 12.16
N ARG A 146 -3.22 -7.88 13.25
CA ARG A 146 -2.10 -6.97 13.48
C ARG A 146 -1.04 -7.06 12.38
N ALA A 147 -0.72 -8.26 11.91
CA ALA A 147 0.20 -8.46 10.79
C ALA A 147 -0.33 -7.81 9.50
N ALA A 148 -1.61 -8.02 9.16
CA ALA A 148 -2.23 -7.39 8.00
C ALA A 148 -2.24 -5.86 8.07
N VAL A 149 -2.54 -5.28 9.24
CA VAL A 149 -2.43 -3.82 9.43
C VAL A 149 -0.99 -3.34 9.33
N GLY A 150 -0.02 -4.07 9.87
CA GLY A 150 1.40 -3.75 9.70
C GLY A 150 1.84 -3.73 8.23
N LEU A 151 1.32 -4.67 7.42
CA LEU A 151 1.54 -4.69 5.97
C LEU A 151 0.87 -3.49 5.28
N LEU A 152 -0.35 -3.11 5.68
CA LEU A 152 -1.03 -1.91 5.18
C LEU A 152 -0.19 -0.65 5.46
N LEU A 153 0.31 -0.48 6.69
CA LEU A 153 1.14 0.66 7.07
C LEU A 153 2.41 0.75 6.22
N LEU A 154 3.16 -0.35 6.11
CA LEU A 154 4.39 -0.38 5.30
C LEU A 154 4.10 -0.18 3.81
N ARG A 155 2.98 -0.69 3.31
CA ARG A 155 2.55 -0.44 1.93
C ARG A 155 2.32 1.05 1.68
N GLU A 156 1.58 1.73 2.55
CA GLU A 156 1.32 3.17 2.38
C GLU A 156 2.60 4.01 2.54
N HIS A 157 3.52 3.60 3.43
CA HIS A 157 4.84 4.21 3.55
C HIS A 157 5.67 4.05 2.26
N VAL A 158 5.76 2.84 1.73
CA VAL A 158 6.48 2.55 0.48
C VAL A 158 5.87 3.33 -0.69
N ILE A 159 4.54 3.34 -0.84
CA ILE A 159 3.89 4.07 -1.94
C ILE A 159 4.11 5.58 -1.81
N GLY A 160 4.03 6.13 -0.58
CA GLY A 160 4.33 7.54 -0.32
C GLY A 160 5.77 7.90 -0.68
N ALA A 161 6.73 7.06 -0.30
CA ALA A 161 8.14 7.23 -0.66
C ALA A 161 8.36 7.14 -2.18
N CYS A 162 7.73 6.17 -2.87
CA CYS A 162 7.76 6.06 -4.33
C CYS A 162 7.24 7.34 -5.00
N LEU A 163 6.14 7.90 -4.49
CA LEU A 163 5.53 9.11 -5.03
C LEU A 163 6.49 10.30 -4.85
N LEU A 164 6.98 10.52 -3.63
CA LEU A 164 7.94 11.58 -3.33
C LEU A 164 9.20 11.48 -4.20
N ALA A 165 9.80 10.29 -4.28
CA ALA A 165 10.99 10.03 -5.09
C ALA A 165 10.72 10.25 -6.58
N SER A 166 9.58 9.81 -7.09
CA SER A 166 9.20 10.03 -8.49
C SER A 166 9.10 11.51 -8.83
N ARG A 167 8.41 12.29 -7.98
CA ARG A 167 8.24 13.73 -8.19
C ARG A 167 9.57 14.47 -8.09
N ALA A 168 10.41 14.13 -7.11
CA ALA A 168 11.76 14.69 -6.97
C ALA A 168 12.67 14.34 -8.17
N GLY A 169 12.45 13.19 -8.80
CA GLY A 169 13.17 12.73 -9.99
C GLY A 169 12.66 13.33 -11.30
N GLY A 170 11.65 14.21 -11.24
CA GLY A 170 11.05 14.86 -12.40
C GLY A 170 10.14 13.96 -13.23
N LEU A 171 9.62 12.87 -12.66
CA LEU A 171 8.60 12.02 -13.29
C LEU A 171 7.21 12.56 -12.95
N THR A 172 6.37 12.75 -13.95
CA THR A 172 4.91 12.86 -13.77
C THR A 172 4.34 11.56 -13.20
N PRO A 173 3.18 11.61 -12.53
CA PRO A 173 2.54 10.39 -12.06
C PRO A 173 2.31 9.33 -13.13
N LEU A 174 1.85 9.72 -14.32
CA LEU A 174 1.65 8.82 -15.44
C LEU A 174 2.98 8.20 -15.91
N GLU A 175 4.03 9.01 -16.07
CA GLU A 175 5.36 8.50 -16.42
C GLU A 175 5.91 7.51 -15.37
N SER A 176 5.67 7.75 -14.08
CA SER A 176 6.08 6.83 -13.02
C SER A 176 5.36 5.48 -13.08
N VAL A 177 4.07 5.49 -13.42
CA VAL A 177 3.29 4.25 -13.60
C VAL A 177 3.76 3.52 -14.85
N LEU A 178 3.88 4.23 -15.99
CA LEU A 178 4.34 3.67 -17.27
C LEU A 178 5.77 3.13 -17.22
N SER A 179 6.65 3.72 -16.41
CA SER A 179 8.03 3.24 -16.25
C SER A 179 8.13 2.01 -15.33
N GLY A 180 7.02 1.54 -14.76
CA GLY A 180 6.96 0.35 -13.93
C GLY A 180 7.01 -0.95 -14.76
N PRO A 181 7.18 -2.11 -14.11
CA PRO A 181 7.29 -3.40 -14.80
C PRO A 181 6.03 -3.76 -15.61
N ASP A 182 4.85 -3.31 -15.16
CA ASP A 182 3.57 -3.59 -15.80
C ASP A 182 3.19 -2.55 -16.88
N GLY A 183 3.98 -1.49 -17.03
CA GLY A 183 3.83 -0.47 -18.07
C GLY A 183 2.40 0.05 -18.30
N GLU A 184 1.94 -0.04 -19.54
CA GLU A 184 0.60 0.39 -19.96
C GLU A 184 -0.54 -0.32 -19.23
N SER A 185 -0.36 -1.58 -18.83
CA SER A 185 -1.37 -2.32 -18.06
C SER A 185 -1.58 -1.71 -16.67
N ALA A 186 -0.50 -1.24 -16.02
CA ALA A 186 -0.62 -0.51 -14.76
C ALA A 186 -1.23 0.88 -14.95
N ALA A 187 -0.93 1.56 -16.06
CA ALA A 187 -1.55 2.85 -16.38
C ALA A 187 -3.07 2.71 -16.52
N LEU A 188 -3.54 1.72 -17.29
CA LEU A 188 -4.96 1.37 -17.41
C LEU A 188 -5.57 1.03 -16.04
N ALA A 189 -4.91 0.20 -15.24
CA ALA A 189 -5.40 -0.19 -13.91
C ALA A 189 -5.49 0.99 -12.93
N CYS A 190 -4.68 2.05 -13.14
CA CYS A 190 -4.73 3.30 -12.39
C CYS A 190 -5.70 4.34 -13.00
N GLY A 191 -6.46 3.97 -14.04
CA GLY A 191 -7.47 4.82 -14.67
C GLY A 191 -6.93 5.81 -15.70
N TRP A 192 -5.68 5.68 -16.14
CA TRP A 192 -5.12 6.51 -17.20
C TRP A 192 -5.57 6.00 -18.57
N PRO A 193 -6.24 6.81 -19.41
CA PRO A 193 -6.65 6.38 -20.74
C PRO A 193 -5.49 6.51 -21.75
N PRO A 194 -5.44 5.64 -22.79
CA PRO A 194 -4.57 5.87 -23.95
C PRO A 194 -5.08 7.06 -24.79
N PRO A 195 -4.24 7.67 -25.66
CA PRO A 195 -2.87 7.26 -25.99
C PRO A 195 -1.84 7.68 -24.94
N TYR A 196 -0.83 6.83 -24.71
CA TYR A 196 0.24 7.12 -23.76
C TYR A 196 1.39 7.89 -24.40
N PRO A 197 2.07 8.78 -23.65
CA PRO A 197 3.30 9.40 -24.13
C PRO A 197 4.36 8.31 -24.36
N PRO A 198 5.25 8.49 -25.36
CA PRO A 198 6.37 7.59 -25.55
C PRO A 198 7.19 7.51 -24.26
N ALA A 199 7.45 6.30 -23.78
CA ALA A 199 8.17 6.07 -22.51
C ALA A 199 9.62 6.58 -22.52
N GLY A 200 10.11 7.14 -23.64
CA GLY A 200 11.40 7.82 -23.78
C GLY A 200 12.57 7.12 -23.06
N PRO A 201 13.58 7.87 -22.61
CA PRO A 201 14.62 7.35 -21.72
C PRO A 201 14.23 7.56 -20.23
N LEU A 202 13.00 7.20 -19.83
CA LEU A 202 12.56 7.31 -18.42
C LEU A 202 13.33 6.40 -17.45
N VAL A 203 14.05 5.41 -17.98
CA VAL A 203 14.82 4.39 -17.21
C VAL A 203 15.75 5.03 -16.18
N ARG A 204 16.53 6.05 -16.55
CA ARG A 204 17.49 6.67 -15.60
C ARG A 204 16.78 7.36 -14.44
N ARG A 205 15.68 8.07 -14.72
CA ARG A 205 14.88 8.76 -13.69
C ARG A 205 14.19 7.74 -12.78
N ARG A 206 13.71 6.64 -13.36
CA ARG A 206 13.11 5.54 -12.58
C ARG A 206 14.12 4.87 -11.65
N LEU A 207 15.30 4.49 -12.15
CA LEU A 207 16.35 3.88 -11.32
C LEU A 207 16.75 4.81 -10.16
N TRP A 208 16.83 6.12 -10.42
CA TRP A 208 17.07 7.10 -9.36
C TRP A 208 15.92 7.15 -8.34
N ALA A 209 14.68 7.19 -8.80
CA ALA A 209 13.51 7.21 -7.93
C ALA A 209 13.41 5.93 -7.08
N ASP A 210 13.74 4.77 -7.63
CA ASP A 210 13.77 3.50 -6.90
C ASP A 210 14.85 3.52 -5.79
N ALA A 211 16.05 4.00 -6.10
CA ALA A 211 17.13 4.13 -5.11
C ALA A 211 16.80 5.14 -3.99
N VAL A 212 16.15 6.26 -4.34
CA VAL A 212 15.69 7.25 -3.37
C VAL A 212 14.56 6.67 -2.50
N THR A 213 13.64 5.91 -3.08
CA THR A 213 12.59 5.20 -2.34
C THR A 213 13.20 4.26 -1.29
N ASP A 214 14.19 3.46 -1.68
CA ASP A 214 14.84 2.51 -0.76
C ASP A 214 15.55 3.25 0.38
N ARG A 215 16.18 4.39 0.09
CA ARG A 215 16.82 5.24 1.12
C ARG A 215 15.81 5.93 2.05
N LEU A 216 14.69 6.41 1.52
CA LEU A 216 13.65 7.03 2.35
C LEU A 216 13.01 5.99 3.27
N THR A 217 12.70 4.82 2.72
CA THR A 217 12.04 3.75 3.48
C THR A 217 12.97 3.06 4.48
N SER A 218 14.29 3.07 4.27
CA SER A 218 15.28 2.42 5.16
C SER A 218 15.29 2.99 6.59
N VAL A 219 14.81 4.23 6.79
CA VAL A 219 14.80 4.89 8.11
C VAL A 219 14.05 4.05 9.14
N GLY A 220 12.87 3.53 8.81
CA GLY A 220 12.11 2.66 9.73
C GLY A 220 12.81 1.35 10.05
N PHE A 221 13.57 0.80 9.09
CA PHE A 221 14.30 -0.46 9.27
C PHE A 221 15.53 -0.33 10.17
N ARG A 222 15.98 0.89 10.50
CA ARG A 222 17.05 1.11 11.50
C ARG A 222 16.65 0.69 12.90
N ALA A 223 15.35 0.52 13.17
CA ALA A 223 14.85 -0.01 14.44
C ALA A 223 15.03 -1.54 14.59
N LEU A 224 15.53 -2.21 13.55
CA LEU A 224 15.82 -3.64 13.55
C LEU A 224 17.32 -3.89 13.63
N THR A 225 17.71 -4.94 14.36
CA THR A 225 19.07 -5.47 14.23
C THR A 225 19.27 -6.14 12.86
N PRO A 226 20.52 -6.36 12.40
CA PRO A 226 20.77 -7.07 11.15
C PRO A 226 20.13 -8.47 11.07
N ALA A 227 20.04 -9.17 12.21
CA ALA A 227 19.41 -10.49 12.30
C ALA A 227 17.88 -10.39 12.22
N GLU A 228 17.28 -9.41 12.90
CA GLU A 228 15.84 -9.14 12.81
C GLU A 228 15.42 -8.69 11.41
N GLY A 229 16.30 -7.98 10.69
CA GLY A 229 16.08 -7.64 9.29
C GLY A 229 15.99 -8.86 8.38
N THR A 230 16.87 -9.85 8.57
CA THR A 230 16.81 -11.14 7.86
C THR A 230 15.55 -11.92 8.26
N GLU A 231 15.27 -12.02 9.56
CA GLU A 231 14.07 -12.69 10.10
C GLU A 231 12.78 -12.11 9.51
N LEU A 232 12.68 -10.78 9.39
CA LEU A 232 11.53 -10.12 8.78
C LEU A 232 11.34 -10.54 7.32
N LEU A 233 12.42 -10.65 6.54
CA LEU A 233 12.33 -11.06 5.13
C LEU A 233 11.90 -12.52 4.99
N ASP A 234 12.39 -13.41 5.85
CA ASP A 234 11.98 -14.82 5.86
C ASP A 234 10.49 -14.96 6.19
N LEU A 235 10.00 -14.19 7.16
CA LEU A 235 8.59 -14.14 7.53
C LEU A 235 7.72 -13.52 6.42
N LEU A 236 8.15 -12.43 5.79
CA LEU A 236 7.44 -11.82 4.67
C LEU A 236 7.37 -12.78 3.47
N THR A 237 8.46 -13.49 3.18
CA THR A 237 8.50 -14.51 2.12
C THR A 237 7.55 -15.65 2.42
N SER A 238 7.54 -16.15 3.66
CA SER A 238 6.63 -17.21 4.09
C SER A 238 5.16 -16.77 4.00
N ALA A 239 4.84 -15.54 4.41
CA ALA A 239 3.50 -14.96 4.25
C ALA A 239 3.11 -14.85 2.78
N HIS A 240 4.02 -14.39 1.92
CA HIS A 240 3.79 -14.28 0.48
C HIS A 240 3.48 -15.65 -0.15
N THR A 241 4.30 -16.67 0.12
CA THR A 241 4.10 -18.03 -0.38
C THR A 241 2.76 -18.62 0.10
N LEU A 242 2.41 -18.44 1.38
CA LEU A 242 1.14 -18.90 1.93
C LEU A 242 -0.07 -18.27 1.22
N VAL A 243 0.00 -16.98 0.92
CA VAL A 243 -1.07 -16.25 0.23
C VAL A 243 -1.16 -16.66 -1.24
N GLN A 244 -0.04 -16.81 -1.95
CA GLN A 244 -0.06 -17.23 -3.36
C GLN A 244 -0.54 -18.68 -3.52
N GLY A 245 -0.15 -19.59 -2.63
CA GLY A 245 -0.61 -20.98 -2.66
C GLY A 245 -2.11 -21.17 -2.40
N ARG A 246 -2.82 -20.09 -2.00
CA ARG A 246 -4.26 -20.07 -1.76
C ARG A 246 -5.07 -19.38 -2.86
N ALA A 247 -4.41 -18.75 -3.85
CA ALA A 247 -5.13 -18.20 -4.98
C ALA A 247 -5.76 -19.37 -5.78
N PRO A 248 -7.08 -19.40 -5.99
CA PRO A 248 -7.67 -20.41 -6.85
C PRO A 248 -7.16 -20.22 -8.28
N SER A 249 -6.71 -21.34 -8.88
CA SER A 249 -6.38 -21.46 -10.30
C SER A 249 -7.50 -20.96 -11.21
#